data_AF-A0A9W6TA25-F1
#
_entry.id   AF-A0A9W6TA25-F1
#
_cell.length_a   1.000
_cell.length_b   1.000
_cell.length_c   1.000
_cell.angle_alpha   90.00
_cell.angle_beta   90.00
_cell.angle_gamma   90.00
#
_symmetry.space_group_name_H-M   'P 1'
#
loop_
_entity.id
_entity.type
_entity.pdbx_description
1 polymer ?
#
loop_
_entity_poly.entity_id
_entity_poly.type
_entity_poly.pdbx_seq_one_letter_code
_entity_poly.pdbx_strand_id
1 'polypeptide(L)'
;MRYSLAAISTVLASILSLAKADKAPECLDSPAYSIARADFDNDSVHGVIEFATAVNGTVKVHLDVTGLPKEGGPFYYHIHKYPVDEEYARQNGLGLCEETGTHFNPYNAPAIECDSWDDDSMCQVGDLSGKHGC
;
A
#
# COMPACT_ATOMS: atom_id res chain seq x y z
N MET A 1 10.79 -66.08 19.40
CA MET A 1 9.57 -65.57 18.74
C MET A 1 9.31 -64.16 19.26
N ARG A 2 9.55 -63.15 18.40
CA ARG A 2 9.07 -61.75 18.42
C ARG A 2 9.47 -60.84 19.59
N TYR A 3 10.54 -60.05 19.37
CA TYR A 3 10.78 -58.78 20.07
C TYR A 3 9.94 -57.68 19.39
N SER A 4 9.20 -56.90 20.16
CA SER A 4 8.36 -55.81 19.65
C SER A 4 9.19 -54.54 19.51
N LEU A 5 9.27 -54.01 18.30
CA LEU A 5 9.96 -52.76 17.94
C LEU A 5 9.15 -51.56 18.45
N ALA A 6 9.72 -50.75 19.34
CA ALA A 6 9.16 -49.47 19.70
C ALA A 6 9.33 -48.49 18.52
N ALA A 7 8.21 -48.03 17.95
CA ALA A 7 8.19 -47.05 16.89
C ALA A 7 8.60 -45.67 17.45
N ILE A 8 9.75 -45.16 17.00
CA ILE A 8 10.19 -43.78 17.29
C ILE A 8 9.37 -42.86 16.39
N SER A 9 8.37 -42.19 16.97
CA SER A 9 7.59 -41.16 16.28
C SER A 9 8.40 -39.86 16.25
N THR A 10 8.97 -39.52 15.10
CA THR A 10 9.57 -38.19 14.86
C THR A 10 8.46 -37.20 14.56
N VAL A 11 8.11 -36.38 15.56
CA VAL A 11 7.22 -35.23 15.36
C VAL A 11 8.00 -34.12 14.64
N LEU A 12 7.69 -33.88 13.37
CA LEU A 12 8.13 -32.69 12.65
C LEU A 12 7.35 -31.49 13.20
N ALA A 13 7.99 -30.63 13.98
CA ALA A 13 7.41 -29.35 14.38
C ALA A 13 7.56 -28.35 13.22
N SER A 14 6.49 -28.14 12.46
CA SER A 14 6.41 -27.03 11.50
C SER A 14 6.39 -25.72 12.27
N ILE A 15 7.47 -24.95 12.17
CA ILE A 15 7.55 -23.61 12.73
C ILE A 15 6.68 -22.72 11.84
N LEU A 16 5.45 -22.40 12.27
CA LEU A 16 4.67 -21.35 11.65
C LEU A 16 5.37 -20.02 11.96
N SER A 17 6.06 -19.44 10.98
CA SER A 17 6.47 -18.04 11.04
C SER A 17 5.21 -17.17 10.99
N LEU A 18 4.72 -16.72 12.14
CA LEU A 18 3.78 -15.61 12.16
C LEU A 18 4.55 -14.35 11.77
N ALA A 19 4.35 -13.88 10.54
CA ALA A 19 4.75 -12.54 10.16
C ALA A 19 3.94 -11.56 11.02
N LYS A 20 4.59 -10.96 12.01
CA LYS A 20 3.98 -9.91 12.82
C LYS A 20 3.94 -8.65 11.95
N ALA A 21 2.76 -8.05 11.77
CA ALA A 21 2.66 -6.70 11.24
C ALA A 21 3.52 -5.80 12.13
N ASP A 22 4.50 -5.13 11.54
CA ASP A 22 5.44 -4.29 12.27
C ASP A 22 5.25 -2.83 11.85
N LYS A 23 5.56 -1.90 12.75
CA LYS A 23 5.42 -0.47 12.48
C LYS A 23 6.29 -0.10 11.28
N ALA A 24 5.75 0.70 10.37
CA ALA A 24 6.55 1.29 9.31
C ALA A 24 7.62 2.22 9.94
N PRO A 25 8.91 2.01 9.67
CA PRO A 25 9.95 2.92 10.15
C PRO A 25 9.83 4.28 9.45
N GLU A 26 10.32 5.33 10.11
CA GLU A 26 10.54 6.62 9.44
C GLU A 26 11.70 6.50 8.44
N CYS A 27 11.42 6.72 7.16
CA CYS A 27 12.43 6.77 6.10
C CYS A 27 12.87 8.22 5.86
N LEU A 28 14.13 8.54 6.17
CA LEU A 28 14.71 9.88 6.01
C LEU A 28 15.78 9.94 4.90
N ASP A 29 15.88 8.88 4.10
CA ASP A 29 16.87 8.69 3.03
C ASP A 29 16.40 9.18 1.66
N SER A 30 15.25 9.87 1.62
CA SER A 30 14.72 10.47 0.39
C SER A 30 15.73 11.47 -0.20
N PRO A 31 16.09 11.35 -1.50
CA PRO A 31 17.05 12.26 -2.12
C PRO A 31 16.54 13.70 -2.07
N ALA A 32 17.38 14.64 -1.66
CA ALA A 32 17.00 16.05 -1.51
C ALA A 32 16.55 16.65 -2.85
N TYR A 33 15.51 17.49 -2.81
CA TYR A 33 14.96 18.22 -3.96
C TYR A 33 14.43 17.33 -5.10
N SER A 34 13.97 16.12 -4.77
CA SER A 34 13.32 15.22 -5.72
C SER A 34 11.82 15.46 -5.75
N ILE A 35 11.25 15.44 -6.96
CA ILE A 35 9.83 15.57 -7.20
C ILE A 35 9.36 14.34 -7.97
N ALA A 36 8.38 13.63 -7.44
CA ALA A 36 7.60 12.64 -8.16
C ALA A 36 6.17 13.16 -8.36
N ARG A 37 5.58 12.84 -9.50
CA ARG A 37 4.28 13.36 -9.92
C ARG A 37 3.43 12.23 -10.49
N ALA A 38 2.17 12.18 -10.08
CA ALA A 38 1.13 11.35 -10.68
C ALA A 38 0.08 12.26 -11.32
N ASP A 39 -0.13 12.07 -12.62
CA ASP A 39 -1.11 12.82 -13.40
C ASP A 39 -2.37 11.98 -13.60
N PHE A 40 -3.52 12.54 -13.26
CA PHE A 40 -4.83 11.97 -13.50
C PHE A 40 -5.46 12.73 -14.66
N ASP A 41 -5.69 12.04 -15.76
CA ASP A 41 -6.34 12.61 -16.93
C ASP A 41 -7.21 11.55 -17.58
N ASN A 42 -8.50 11.55 -17.23
CA ASN A 42 -9.52 10.72 -17.86
C ASN A 42 -10.74 11.57 -18.25
N ASP A 43 -11.80 10.95 -18.77
CA ASP A 43 -13.00 11.65 -19.25
C ASP A 43 -13.73 12.51 -18.19
N SER A 44 -13.39 12.38 -16.91
CA SER A 44 -14.05 13.12 -15.82
C SER A 44 -13.08 13.69 -14.80
N VAL A 45 -12.19 12.86 -14.25
CA VAL A 45 -11.26 13.25 -13.20
C VAL A 45 -9.97 13.76 -13.83
N HIS A 46 -9.63 15.01 -13.49
CA HIS A 46 -8.39 15.66 -13.90
C HIS A 46 -7.65 16.17 -12.67
N GLY A 47 -6.35 15.96 -12.61
CA GLY A 47 -5.57 16.47 -11.48
C GLY A 47 -4.15 15.96 -11.42
N VAL A 48 -3.47 16.39 -10.37
CA VAL A 48 -2.08 16.05 -10.09
C VAL A 48 -1.91 15.73 -8.61
N ILE A 49 -1.09 14.71 -8.34
CA ILE A 49 -0.51 14.49 -7.02
C ILE A 49 1.00 14.67 -7.15
N GLU A 50 1.56 15.63 -6.41
CA GLU A 50 2.99 15.88 -6.34
C GLU A 50 3.57 15.45 -4.99
N PHE A 51 4.69 14.73 -5.04
CA PHE A 51 5.48 14.30 -3.90
C PHE A 51 6.85 14.99 -3.96
N ALA A 52 7.06 15.97 -3.09
CA ALA A 52 8.30 16.76 -3.05
C ALA A 52 9.09 16.47 -1.77
N THR A 53 10.36 16.10 -1.91
CA THR A 53 11.23 15.83 -0.74
C THR A 53 11.65 17.14 -0.06
N ALA A 54 11.48 17.19 1.26
CA ALA A 54 11.87 18.31 2.10
C ALA A 54 13.26 18.11 2.70
N VAL A 55 13.89 19.20 3.14
CA VAL A 55 15.26 19.20 3.69
C VAL A 55 15.41 18.32 4.94
N ASN A 56 14.34 18.13 5.70
CA ASN A 56 14.30 17.27 6.89
C ASN A 56 14.07 15.78 6.56
N GLY A 57 14.09 15.39 5.28
CA GLY A 57 13.90 14.00 4.85
C GLY A 57 12.43 13.57 4.70
N THR A 58 11.46 14.42 5.06
CA THR A 58 10.04 14.12 4.85
C THR A 58 9.60 14.39 3.42
N VAL A 59 8.44 13.87 3.02
CA VAL A 59 7.83 14.14 1.72
C VAL A 59 6.60 15.01 1.91
N LYS A 60 6.51 16.11 1.18
CA LYS A 60 5.29 16.92 1.08
C LYS A 60 4.44 16.37 -0.04
N VAL A 61 3.16 16.14 0.25
CA VAL A 61 2.17 15.69 -0.74
C VAL A 61 1.23 16.85 -1.06
N HIS A 62 1.13 17.21 -2.34
CA HIS A 62 0.20 18.21 -2.84
C HIS A 62 -0.80 17.55 -3.78
N LEU A 63 -2.08 17.62 -3.45
CA LEU A 63 -3.20 17.06 -4.20
C LEU A 63 -4.02 18.22 -4.78
N ASP A 64 -4.15 18.27 -6.11
CA ASP A 64 -5.05 19.17 -6.82
C ASP A 64 -5.85 18.34 -7.84
N VAL A 65 -7.10 18.04 -7.53
CA VAL A 65 -7.97 17.18 -8.33
C VAL A 65 -9.34 17.81 -8.48
N THR A 66 -9.87 17.74 -9.70
CA THR A 66 -11.20 18.24 -10.07
C THR A 66 -11.98 17.18 -10.83
N GLY A 67 -13.28 17.42 -11.03
CA GLY A 67 -14.14 16.51 -11.79
C GLY A 67 -14.53 15.23 -11.07
N LEU A 68 -14.34 15.18 -9.74
CA LEU A 68 -14.87 14.10 -8.91
C LEU A 68 -16.41 14.00 -9.03
N PRO A 69 -16.99 12.78 -9.03
CA PRO A 69 -18.44 12.62 -9.05
C PRO A 69 -19.13 13.31 -7.87
N LYS A 70 -20.35 13.78 -8.07
CA LYS A 70 -21.12 14.47 -7.00
C LYS A 70 -21.56 13.53 -5.86
N GLU A 71 -21.70 12.25 -6.17
CA GLU A 71 -22.21 11.22 -5.28
C GLU A 71 -21.19 10.07 -5.20
N GLY A 72 -21.24 9.28 -4.13
CA GLY A 72 -20.35 8.13 -3.95
C GLY A 72 -19.03 8.46 -3.26
N GLY A 73 -18.86 9.69 -2.76
CA GLY A 73 -17.79 10.05 -1.85
C GLY A 73 -18.04 9.58 -0.39
N PRO A 74 -17.06 9.74 0.51
CA PRO A 74 -15.74 10.35 0.27
C PRO A 74 -14.87 9.54 -0.70
N PHE A 75 -14.02 10.23 -1.46
CA PHE A 75 -13.11 9.60 -2.43
C PHE A 75 -11.72 9.46 -1.82
N TYR A 76 -11.38 8.23 -1.47
CA TYR A 76 -10.06 7.90 -0.91
C TYR A 76 -9.00 7.78 -2.01
N TYR A 77 -7.77 8.14 -1.67
CA TYR A 77 -6.60 8.07 -2.55
C TYR A 77 -5.45 7.33 -1.86
N HIS A 78 -4.85 6.41 -2.61
CA HIS A 78 -3.82 5.51 -2.12
C HIS A 78 -2.72 5.32 -3.16
N ILE A 79 -1.52 4.94 -2.70
CA ILE A 79 -0.48 4.39 -3.57
C ILE A 79 -0.72 2.88 -3.69
N HIS A 80 -0.88 2.41 -4.93
CA HIS A 80 -1.06 0.99 -5.21
C HIS A 80 0.28 0.28 -5.47
N LYS A 81 0.25 -1.06 -5.40
CA LYS A 81 1.46 -1.89 -5.45
C LYS A 81 2.14 -1.90 -6.82
N TYR A 82 1.36 -1.88 -7.89
CA TYR A 82 1.86 -1.98 -9.27
C TYR A 82 1.61 -0.69 -10.04
N PRO A 83 2.46 -0.38 -11.04
CA PRO A 83 2.26 0.75 -11.93
C PRO A 83 1.00 0.53 -12.80
N VAL A 84 0.47 1.61 -13.38
CA VAL A 84 -0.56 1.51 -14.42
C VAL A 84 0.07 0.97 -15.70
N ASP A 85 -0.35 -0.21 -16.14
CA ASP A 85 0.13 -0.89 -17.35
C ASP A 85 -1.06 -1.32 -18.24
N GLU A 86 -1.31 -0.54 -19.29
CA GLU A 86 -2.40 -0.80 -20.24
C GLU A 86 -2.24 -2.12 -21.00
N GLU A 87 -0.99 -2.52 -21.30
CA GLU A 87 -0.73 -3.76 -22.01
C GLU A 87 -1.04 -4.94 -21.10
N TYR A 88 -0.53 -4.92 -19.87
CA TYR A 88 -0.80 -5.95 -18.87
C TYR A 88 -2.30 -6.05 -18.57
N ALA A 89 -2.99 -4.93 -18.36
CA ALA A 89 -4.44 -4.89 -18.15
C ALA A 89 -5.18 -5.60 -19.28
N ARG A 90 -4.88 -5.24 -20.53
CA ARG A 90 -5.52 -5.80 -21.73
C ARG A 90 -5.21 -7.29 -21.90
N GLN A 91 -3.96 -7.70 -21.67
CA GLN A 91 -3.54 -9.10 -21.80
C GLN A 91 -4.25 -10.01 -20.77
N ASN A 92 -4.58 -9.48 -19.60
CA ASN A 92 -5.21 -10.23 -18.51
C ASN A 92 -6.72 -9.96 -18.36
N GLY A 93 -7.30 -9.11 -19.21
CA GLY A 93 -8.73 -8.79 -19.18
C GLY A 93 -9.18 -8.01 -17.95
N LEU A 94 -8.30 -7.16 -17.40
CA LEU A 94 -8.53 -6.33 -16.21
C LEU A 94 -8.82 -4.88 -16.60
N GLY A 95 -9.49 -4.12 -15.71
CA GLY A 95 -9.55 -2.66 -15.83
C GLY A 95 -8.19 -2.00 -15.53
N LEU A 96 -7.90 -0.84 -16.13
CA LEU A 96 -6.63 -0.13 -15.93
C LEU A 96 -6.33 0.18 -14.45
N CYS A 97 -7.33 0.60 -13.68
CA CYS A 97 -7.13 0.85 -12.25
C CYS A 97 -7.05 -0.45 -11.44
N GLU A 98 -7.71 -1.52 -11.89
CA GLU A 98 -7.80 -2.79 -11.16
C GLU A 98 -6.47 -3.53 -11.13
N GLU A 99 -5.68 -3.45 -12.21
CA GLU A 99 -4.42 -4.19 -12.30
C GLU A 99 -3.32 -3.65 -11.37
N THR A 100 -3.42 -2.38 -10.95
CA THR A 100 -2.51 -1.77 -9.98
C THR A 100 -2.47 -2.52 -8.64
N GLY A 101 -3.48 -3.37 -8.38
CA GLY A 101 -3.51 -4.33 -7.29
C GLY A 101 -3.93 -3.70 -5.97
N THR A 102 -3.47 -4.28 -4.86
CA THR A 102 -3.76 -3.77 -3.52
C THR A 102 -2.94 -2.53 -3.18
N HIS A 103 -3.24 -1.89 -2.05
CA HIS A 103 -2.41 -0.81 -1.51
C HIS A 103 -0.94 -1.23 -1.37
N PHE A 104 -0.04 -0.26 -1.54
CA PHE A 104 1.38 -0.43 -1.28
C PHE A 104 1.61 -0.62 0.22
N ASN A 105 1.93 -1.85 0.61
CA ASN A 105 2.04 -2.27 2.00
C ASN A 105 3.29 -3.13 2.26
N PRO A 106 4.50 -2.56 2.18
CA PRO A 106 5.75 -3.31 2.34
C PRO A 106 5.96 -3.87 3.76
N TYR A 107 5.28 -3.34 4.78
CA TYR A 107 5.42 -3.75 6.19
C TYR A 107 4.27 -4.65 6.68
N ASN A 108 3.40 -5.10 5.77
CA ASN A 108 2.25 -5.96 6.08
C ASN A 108 1.38 -5.41 7.21
N ALA A 109 1.18 -4.09 7.24
CA ALA A 109 0.20 -3.46 8.11
C ALA A 109 -1.19 -4.08 7.88
N PRO A 110 -2.01 -4.26 8.94
CA PRO A 110 -3.32 -4.86 8.81
C PRO A 110 -4.23 -4.01 7.90
N ALA A 111 -5.19 -4.65 7.23
CA ALA A 111 -6.26 -3.97 6.50
C ALA A 111 -7.36 -3.49 7.47
N ILE A 112 -6.98 -2.69 8.45
CA ILE A 112 -7.86 -2.00 9.38
C ILE A 112 -7.89 -0.54 8.96
N GLU A 113 -9.03 0.13 9.13
CA GLU A 113 -9.17 1.56 8.88
C GLU A 113 -8.07 2.34 9.59
N CYS A 114 -7.20 3.00 8.81
CA CYS A 114 -6.02 3.67 9.35
C CYS A 114 -6.40 4.81 10.31
N ASP A 115 -7.50 5.50 10.04
CA ASP A 115 -8.05 6.59 10.85
C ASP A 115 -8.43 6.16 12.28
N SER A 116 -8.49 4.84 12.55
CA SER A 116 -8.73 4.28 13.88
C SER A 116 -7.48 4.22 14.75
N TRP A 117 -6.29 4.49 14.20
CA TRP A 117 -5.03 4.51 14.92
C TRP A 117 -4.58 5.93 15.24
N ASP A 118 -4.07 6.15 16.45
CA ASP A 118 -3.40 7.41 16.83
C ASP A 118 -1.96 7.50 16.26
N ASP A 119 -1.49 6.46 15.58
CA ASP A 119 -0.10 6.30 15.11
C ASP A 119 -0.08 5.79 13.67
N ASP A 120 0.16 6.72 12.72
CA ASP A 120 0.23 6.47 11.27
C ASP A 120 1.23 5.37 10.87
N SER A 121 2.23 5.07 11.71
CA SER A 121 3.19 3.99 11.45
C SER A 121 2.55 2.60 11.48
N MET A 122 1.34 2.46 12.04
CA MET A 122 0.55 1.23 12.04
C MET A 122 -0.23 1.02 10.75
N CYS A 123 -0.35 2.05 9.92
CA CYS A 123 -1.11 2.02 8.69
C CYS A 123 -0.28 1.53 7.50
N GLN A 124 -0.97 1.12 6.44
CA GLN A 124 -0.32 0.76 5.19
C GLN A 124 0.44 1.97 4.64
N VAL A 125 1.64 1.78 4.10
CA VAL A 125 2.48 2.90 3.63
C VAL A 125 1.74 3.73 2.57
N GLY A 126 1.06 3.05 1.64
CA GLY A 126 0.28 3.69 0.59
C GLY A 126 -1.09 4.25 1.00
N ASP A 127 -1.54 4.07 2.24
CA ASP A 127 -2.81 4.63 2.70
C ASP A 127 -2.64 6.11 3.10
N LEU A 128 -2.89 7.03 2.16
CA LEU A 128 -2.70 8.45 2.38
C LEU A 128 -3.95 9.11 2.98
N SER A 129 -5.14 8.77 2.50
CA SER A 129 -6.38 9.33 3.06
C SER A 129 -6.63 8.90 4.49
N GLY A 130 -6.29 7.67 4.86
CA GLY A 130 -6.45 7.20 6.23
C GLY A 130 -5.57 7.96 7.23
N LYS A 131 -4.34 8.34 6.84
CA LYS A 131 -3.39 9.09 7.67
C LYS A 131 -3.65 10.59 7.72
N HIS A 132 -4.17 11.15 6.62
CA HIS A 132 -4.20 12.60 6.42
C HIS A 132 -5.60 13.17 6.19
N GLY A 133 -6.62 12.30 6.23
CA GLY A 133 -8.00 12.64 5.95
C GLY A 133 -8.32 12.77 4.46
N CYS A 134 -9.61 12.92 4.20
CA CYS A 134 -10.20 13.32 2.93
C CYS A 134 -11.17 14.48 3.17
#